data_AF-A0A369BPA1-F1
#
_entry.id   AF-A0A369BPA1-F1
#
_cell.length_a   1.000
_cell.length_b   1.000
_cell.length_c   1.000
_cell.angle_alpha   90.00
_cell.angle_beta   90.00
_cell.angle_gamma   90.00
#
_symmetry.space_group_name_H-M   'P 1'
#
loop_
_entity.id
_entity.type
_entity.pdbx_description
1 polymer ?
#
loop_
_entity_poly.entity_id
_entity_poly.type
_entity_poly.pdbx_seq_one_letter_code
_entity_poly.pdbx_strand_id
1 'polypeptide(L)'
;MNSNHEYGTYKAGDIVYVFYRNPHTQDVTNIQEAAVVNHPEQPGELALFLYETYYPLSSEMAVYATAGEAEQAYQHYFGGISEGTFQ
;
A
#
# COMPACT_ATOMS: atom_id res chain seq x y z
N MET A 1 -2.03 -15.11 21.96
CA MET A 1 -1.39 -14.15 21.03
C MET A 1 -2.42 -13.89 19.95
N ASN A 2 -3.19 -12.84 20.17
CA ASN A 2 -4.42 -12.59 19.43
C ASN A 2 -4.05 -11.56 18.37
N SER A 3 -3.54 -12.04 17.24
CA SER A 3 -3.19 -11.18 16.10
C SER A 3 -4.48 -10.78 15.37
N ASN A 4 -5.33 -10.03 16.06
CA ASN A 4 -6.33 -9.21 15.40
C ASN A 4 -5.56 -8.06 14.77
N HIS A 5 -5.07 -8.24 13.54
CA HIS A 5 -4.82 -7.11 12.66
C HIS A 5 -6.19 -6.53 12.33
N GLU A 6 -6.79 -5.83 13.30
CA GLU A 6 -7.75 -4.80 12.98
C GLU A 6 -6.96 -3.86 12.06
N TYR A 7 -7.27 -3.88 10.77
CA TYR A 7 -6.91 -2.79 9.88
C TYR A 7 -7.47 -1.55 10.56
N GLY A 8 -6.61 -0.91 11.35
CA GLY A 8 -6.99 0.17 12.24
C GLY A 8 -7.77 1.13 11.37
N THR A 9 -8.99 1.45 11.79
CA THR A 9 -9.89 2.31 11.03
C THR A 9 -9.12 3.57 10.63
N TYR A 10 -8.61 3.57 9.39
CA TYR A 10 -7.72 4.62 8.92
C TYR A 10 -8.45 5.95 9.03
N LYS A 11 -7.73 7.01 9.37
CA LYS A 11 -8.30 8.35 9.49
C LYS A 11 -7.61 9.29 8.52
N ALA A 12 -8.36 10.26 8.03
CA ALA A 12 -7.77 11.35 7.26
C ALA A 12 -6.66 12.02 8.10
N GLY A 13 -5.46 12.11 7.55
CA GLY A 13 -4.24 12.56 8.20
C GLY A 13 -3.25 11.44 8.55
N ASP A 14 -3.66 10.17 8.49
CA ASP A 14 -2.75 9.05 8.73
C ASP A 14 -1.76 8.88 7.58
N ILE A 15 -0.53 8.48 7.90
CA ILE A 15 0.49 8.13 6.91
C ILE A 15 0.54 6.61 6.80
N VAL A 16 0.44 6.12 5.57
CA VAL A 16 0.49 4.69 5.23
C VAL A 16 1.50 4.46 4.11
N TYR A 17 1.84 3.20 3.91
CA TYR A 17 2.80 2.76 2.91
C TYR A 17 2.08 1.88 1.89
N VAL A 18 2.29 2.16 0.61
CA VAL A 18 1.68 1.43 -0.50
C VAL A 18 2.70 0.99 -1.51
N PHE A 19 2.38 -0.10 -2.20
CA PHE A 19 3.15 -0.54 -3.36
C PHE A 19 2.76 0.27 -4.59
N TYR A 20 3.67 1.13 -5.02
CA TYR A 20 3.53 1.89 -6.24
C TYR A 20 4.33 1.24 -7.37
N ARG A 21 3.64 0.86 -8.44
CA ARG A 21 4.26 0.42 -9.69
C ARG A 21 4.40 1.62 -10.61
N ASN A 22 5.64 2.01 -10.88
CA ASN A 22 5.88 3.10 -11.80
C ASN A 22 5.62 2.63 -13.24
N PRO A 23 4.64 3.19 -13.96
CA PRO A 23 4.26 2.71 -15.29
C PRO A 23 5.39 2.85 -16.33
N HIS A 24 6.38 3.71 -16.06
CA HIS A 24 7.56 3.89 -16.90
C HIS A 24 8.64 2.81 -16.69
N THR A 25 8.58 2.08 -15.56
CA THR A 25 9.49 0.99 -15.21
C THR A 25 8.64 -0.18 -14.74
N GLN A 26 8.05 -0.90 -15.71
CA GLN A 26 6.99 -1.89 -15.48
C GLN A 26 7.36 -3.02 -14.50
N ASP A 27 8.65 -3.26 -14.29
CA ASP A 27 9.17 -4.29 -13.37
C ASP A 27 9.49 -3.79 -11.96
N VAL A 28 9.42 -2.48 -11.70
CA VAL A 28 9.80 -1.92 -10.40
C VAL A 28 8.57 -1.52 -9.60
N THR A 29 8.27 -2.32 -8.59
CA THR A 29 7.33 -1.96 -7.52
C THR A 29 8.14 -1.34 -6.39
N ASN A 30 7.83 -0.10 -5.99
CA ASN A 30 8.48 0.54 -4.84
C ASN A 30 7.46 0.76 -3.74
N ILE A 31 7.93 0.70 -2.49
CA ILE A 31 7.14 1.15 -1.35
C ILE A 31 7.17 2.69 -1.39
N GLN A 32 5.99 3.29 -1.34
CA GLN A 32 5.82 4.73 -1.30
C GLN A 32 4.94 5.12 -0.13
N GLU A 33 5.28 6.25 0.48
CA GLU A 33 4.47 6.87 1.52
C GLU A 33 3.28 7.58 0.88
N ALA A 34 2.09 7.32 1.41
CA ALA A 34 0.84 7.94 1.00
C ALA A 34 0.11 8.47 2.24
N ALA A 35 -0.60 9.58 2.06
CA ALA A 35 -1.42 10.15 3.12
C ALA A 35 -2.88 9.72 2.92
N VAL A 36 -3.53 9.29 3.99
CA VAL A 36 -4.96 9.06 4.00
C VAL A 36 -5.66 10.42 4.06
N VAL A 37 -6.58 10.68 3.14
CA VAL A 37 -7.33 11.93 3.02
C VAL A 37 -8.81 11.61 2.82
N ASN A 38 -9.68 12.60 3.01
CA ASN A 38 -11.09 12.44 2.65
C ASN A 38 -11.23 12.47 1.13
N HIS A 39 -12.07 11.59 0.58
CA HIS A 39 -12.33 11.56 -0.85
C HIS A 39 -13.03 12.87 -1.28
N PRO A 40 -12.47 13.64 -2.23
CA PRO A 40 -13.02 14.94 -2.60
C PRO A 40 -14.41 14.82 -3.24
N GLU A 41 -14.65 13.74 -3.99
CA GLU A 41 -15.93 13.49 -4.69
C GLU A 41 -16.93 12.65 -3.88
N GLN A 42 -16.48 11.93 -2.85
CA GLN A 42 -17.31 10.98 -2.09
C GLN A 42 -17.26 11.31 -0.59
N PRO A 43 -18.18 12.17 -0.11
CA PRO A 43 -18.18 12.60 1.28
C PRO A 43 -18.44 11.40 2.21
N GLY A 44 -17.51 11.14 3.12
CA GLY A 44 -17.55 10.02 4.05
C GLY A 44 -16.66 8.85 3.66
N GLU A 45 -16.09 8.85 2.45
CA GLU A 45 -15.08 7.90 2.04
C GLU A 45 -13.66 8.44 2.22
N LEU A 46 -12.71 7.52 2.36
CA LEU A 46 -11.30 7.82 2.46
C LEU A 46 -10.60 7.48 1.14
N ALA A 47 -9.59 8.27 0.83
CA ALA A 47 -8.72 8.08 -0.32
C ALA A 47 -7.27 8.19 0.12
N LEU A 48 -6.37 7.59 -0.65
CA LEU A 48 -4.94 7.75 -0.53
C LEU A 48 -4.49 8.85 -1.49
N PHE A 49 -3.79 9.83 -0.96
CA PHE A 49 -3.15 10.87 -1.74
C PHE A 49 -1.70 10.45 -2.03
N LEU A 50 -1.42 10.17 -3.29
CA LEU A 50 -0.11 9.76 -3.78
C LEU A 50 0.16 10.39 -5.15
N TYR A 51 1.33 11.04 -5.31
CA TYR A 51 1.71 11.75 -6.55
C TYR A 51 0.60 12.65 -7.11
N GLU A 52 -0.02 13.46 -6.25
CA GLU A 52 -1.11 14.37 -6.62
C GLU A 52 -2.35 13.67 -7.19
N THR A 53 -2.46 12.35 -7.02
CA THR A 53 -3.59 11.53 -7.44
C THR A 53 -4.30 10.97 -6.21
N TYR A 54 -5.63 10.90 -6.28
CA TYR A 54 -6.46 10.30 -5.24
C TYR A 54 -6.82 8.88 -5.64
N TYR A 55 -6.46 7.91 -4.81
CA TYR A 55 -6.82 6.51 -4.99
C TYR A 55 -7.84 6.11 -3.93
N PRO A 56 -8.97 5.48 -4.29
CA PRO A 56 -9.96 5.06 -3.31
C PRO A 56 -9.36 4.03 -2.35
N LEU A 57 -9.49 4.28 -1.05
CA LEU A 57 -9.01 3.35 -0.03
C LEU A 57 -9.94 2.13 -0.01
N SER A 58 -9.51 1.04 -0.65
CA SER A 58 -10.28 -0.20 -0.75
C SER A 58 -9.53 -1.37 -0.12
N SER A 59 -10.26 -2.39 0.33
CA SER A 59 -9.68 -3.60 0.93
C SER A 59 -8.84 -4.43 -0.05
N GLU A 60 -8.95 -4.16 -1.35
CA GLU A 60 -8.16 -4.81 -2.39
C GLU A 60 -6.79 -4.15 -2.58
N MET A 61 -6.61 -2.92 -2.07
CA MET A 61 -5.31 -2.26 -2.09
C MET A 61 -4.44 -2.71 -0.92
N ALA A 62 -3.20 -3.07 -1.23
CA ALA A 62 -2.18 -3.34 -0.23
C ALA A 62 -1.70 -2.03 0.42
N VAL A 63 -2.30 -1.70 1.56
CA VAL A 63 -1.91 -0.59 2.45
C VAL A 63 -1.30 -1.13 3.73
N TYR A 64 -0.20 -0.53 4.15
CA TYR A 64 0.55 -0.94 5.33
C TYR A 64 0.68 0.25 6.29
N ALA A 65 0.51 0.01 7.59
CA ALA A 65 0.61 1.06 8.59
C ALA A 65 2.07 1.49 8.83
N THR A 66 3.02 0.60 8.56
CA THR A 66 4.46 0.84 8.77
C THR A 66 5.29 0.41 7.57
N ALA A 67 6.44 1.07 7.39
CA ALA A 67 7.43 0.69 6.38
C ALA A 67 7.90 -0.77 6.56
N GLY A 68 8.08 -1.22 7.80
CA GLY A 68 8.54 -2.59 8.09
C GLY A 68 7.52 -3.67 7.73
N GLU A 69 6.22 -3.40 7.87
CA GLU A 69 5.18 -4.30 7.35
C GLU A 69 5.15 -4.31 5.82
N ALA A 70 5.24 -3.13 5.21
CA ALA A 70 5.31 -3.02 3.75
C ALA A 70 6.53 -3.75 3.19
N GLU A 71 7.69 -3.63 3.83
CA GLU A 71 8.93 -4.27 3.41
C GLU A 71 8.86 -5.79 3.58
N GLN A 72 8.32 -6.28 4.70
CA GLN A 72 8.10 -7.71 4.88
C GLN A 72 7.16 -8.28 3.82
N ALA A 73 6.05 -7.59 3.54
CA ALA A 73 5.14 -8.00 2.47
C ALA A 73 5.82 -7.92 1.10
N TYR A 74 6.61 -6.88 0.84
CA TYR A 74 7.37 -6.73 -0.39
C TYR A 74 8.34 -7.89 -0.56
N GLN A 75 9.11 -8.26 0.47
CA GLN A 75 9.99 -9.42 0.44
C GLN A 75 9.21 -10.74 0.30
N HIS A 76 8.00 -10.84 0.87
CA HIS A 76 7.16 -12.02 0.71
C HIS A 76 6.64 -12.19 -0.73
N TYR A 77 6.24 -11.09 -1.40
CA TYR A 77 5.75 -11.13 -2.78
C TYR A 77 6.88 -11.11 -3.84
N PHE A 78 7.96 -10.36 -3.58
CA PHE A 78 9.04 -10.08 -4.52
C PHE A 78 10.40 -10.64 -4.11
N GLY A 79 10.65 -10.84 -2.82
CA GLY A 79 11.91 -11.44 -2.31
C GLY A 79 12.04 -12.93 -2.61
N GLY A 80 10.96 -13.60 -3.02
CA GLY A 80 10.98 -14.95 -3.59
C GLY A 80 11.24 -15.00 -5.10
N ILE A 81 11.38 -13.86 -5.79
CA ILE A 81 11.71 -13.81 -7.23
C ILE A 81 13.24 -13.84 -7.43
N SER A 82 13.97 -14.44 -6.49
CA SER A 82 15.32 -14.96 -6.74
C SER A 82 15.20 -16.46 -7.02
N GLU A 83 15.64 -16.83 -8.21
CA GLU A 83 15.72 -18.18 -8.77
C GLU A 83 14.43 -18.73 -9.36
N GLY A 84 14.32 -18.46 -10.67
CA GLY A 84 13.68 -19.38 -11.58
C GLY A 84 14.04 -20.81 -11.22
N THR A 85 13.02 -21.54 -10.82
CA THR A 85 12.91 -22.97 -11.05
C THR A 85 13.01 -23.17 -12.56
N PHE A 86 14.23 -23.18 -13.09
CA PHE A 86 14.51 -23.81 -14.37
C PHE A 86 14.70 -25.30 -14.05
N GLN A 87 13.61 -26.06 -14.16
CA GLN A 87 13.69 -27.52 -14.27
C GLN A 87 14.39 -27.92 -15.56
#